data_AF-A0AAP8TSM6-F1
#
_entry.id   AF-A0AAP8TSM6-F1
#
_cell.length_a   1.000
_cell.length_b   1.000
_cell.length_c   1.000
_cell.angle_alpha   90.00
_cell.angle_beta   90.00
_cell.angle_gamma   90.00
#
_symmetry.space_group_name_H-M   'P 1'
#
loop_
_entity.id
_entity.type
_entity.pdbx_description
1 polymer ?
#
loop_
_entity_poly.entity_id
_entity_poly.type
_entity_poly.pdbx_seq_one_letter_code
_entity_poly.pdbx_strand_id
1 'polypeptide(L)'
;MKWLIWIINLLNYVILAVLIVINYDQLSYIGFYIIEYFWIACSLLMVISIIVYFVTKKEAFLVSTLLNLFNIVVIGTLLLVFLF
;
A
#
# COMPACT_ATOMS: atom_id res chain seq x y z
N MET A 1 13.14 -10.68 -9.07
CA MET A 1 12.06 -9.70 -9.35
C MET A 1 10.81 -9.94 -8.52
N LYS A 2 10.23 -11.16 -8.47
CA LYS A 2 9.09 -11.46 -7.57
C LYS A 2 9.38 -11.02 -6.13
N TRP A 3 10.51 -11.45 -5.55
CA TRP A 3 10.95 -11.06 -4.21
C TRP A 3 11.00 -9.55 -3.96
N LEU A 4 11.36 -8.76 -4.97
CA LEU A 4 11.51 -7.32 -4.84
C LEU A 4 10.14 -6.64 -4.67
N ILE A 5 9.12 -7.11 -5.38
CA ILE A 5 7.72 -6.66 -5.23
C ILE A 5 7.20 -7.00 -3.83
N TRP A 6 7.46 -8.23 -3.36
CA TRP A 6 7.05 -8.65 -2.01
C TRP A 6 7.73 -7.83 -0.91
N ILE A 7 9.04 -7.55 -1.05
CA ILE A 7 9.80 -6.74 -0.10
C ILE A 7 9.25 -5.31 -0.05
N ILE A 8 8.96 -4.69 -1.20
CA ILE A 8 8.41 -3.33 -1.25
C ILE A 8 7.02 -3.27 -0.59
N ASN A 9 6.14 -4.23 -0.89
CA ASN A 9 4.82 -4.28 -0.25
C ASN A 9 4.94 -4.51 1.26
N LEU A 10 5.84 -5.40 1.70
CA LEU A 10 6.09 -5.66 3.11
C LEU A 10 6.61 -4.40 3.83
N LEU A 11 7.53 -3.67 3.20
CA LEU A 11 8.01 -2.37 3.71
C LEU A 11 6.86 -1.37 3.86
N ASN A 12 5.95 -1.30 2.89
CA ASN A 12 4.79 -0.39 2.97
C ASN A 12 3.91 -0.71 4.20
N TYR A 13 3.68 -1.99 4.49
CA TYR A 13 2.95 -2.40 5.71
C TYR A 13 3.72 -2.15 7.00
N VAL A 14 5.03 -2.37 7.00
CA VAL A 14 5.87 -2.09 8.18
C VAL A 14 5.84 -0.59 8.50
N ILE A 15 5.98 0.27 7.49
CA ILE A 15 5.89 1.73 7.66
C ILE A 15 4.52 2.13 8.19
N LEU A 16 3.44 1.59 7.62
CA LEU A 16 2.07 1.82 8.10
C LEU A 16 1.93 1.44 9.58
N ALA A 17 2.37 0.23 9.96
CA ALA A 17 2.29 -0.25 11.33
C ALA A 17 3.10 0.65 12.30
N VAL A 18 4.30 1.06 11.91
CA VAL A 18 5.14 1.97 12.69
C VAL A 18 4.45 3.33 12.88
N LEU A 19 3.86 3.90 11.83
CA LEU A 19 3.14 5.17 11.91
C LEU A 19 1.94 5.09 12.86
N ILE A 20 1.21 3.98 12.84
CA ILE A 20 0.07 3.74 13.74
C ILE A 20 0.56 3.64 15.20
N VAL A 21 1.64 2.89 15.45
CA VAL A 21 2.17 2.70 16.81
C VAL A 21 2.73 4.01 17.38
N ILE A 22 3.47 4.78 16.59
CA ILE A 22 4.07 6.05 17.04
C ILE A 22 2.99 7.10 17.33
N ASN A 23 1.90 7.12 16.56
CA ASN A 23 0.83 8.11 16.69
C ASN A 23 -0.42 7.56 17.40
N TYR A 24 -0.28 6.51 18.21
CA TYR A 24 -1.41 5.79 18.81
C TYR A 24 -2.39 6.72 19.56
N ASP A 25 -1.86 7.68 20.31
CA ASP A 25 -2.66 8.62 21.12
C ASP A 25 -3.36 9.71 20.28
N GLN A 26 -3.04 9.83 18.99
CA GLN A 26 -3.55 10.86 18.07
C GLN A 26 -4.10 10.28 16.76
N LEU A 27 -4.48 8.99 16.75
CA LEU A 27 -4.91 8.31 15.53
C LEU A 27 -6.12 8.95 14.86
N SER A 28 -7.06 9.52 15.61
CA SER A 28 -8.22 10.20 15.02
C SER A 28 -7.85 11.52 14.32
N TYR A 29 -6.75 12.17 14.71
CA TYR A 29 -6.27 13.40 14.09
C TYR A 29 -5.33 13.11 12.91
N ILE A 30 -4.45 12.12 13.06
CA ILE A 30 -3.39 11.79 12.08
C ILE A 30 -3.80 10.65 11.13
N GLY A 31 -4.85 9.90 11.46
CA GLY A 31 -5.27 8.69 10.75
C GLY A 31 -5.58 8.93 9.29
N PHE A 32 -6.16 10.08 8.94
CA PHE A 32 -6.46 10.43 7.55
C PHE A 32 -5.19 10.56 6.74
N TYR A 33 -4.15 11.20 7.30
CA TYR A 33 -2.84 11.30 6.66
C TYR A 33 -2.17 9.94 6.53
N ILE A 34 -2.26 9.07 7.54
CA ILE A 34 -1.70 7.71 7.48
C ILE A 34 -2.33 6.92 6.32
N ILE A 35 -3.65 7.01 6.18
CA ILE A 35 -4.41 6.36 5.10
C ILE A 35 -4.05 6.98 3.75
N GLU A 36 -3.97 8.30 3.67
CA GLU A 36 -3.57 9.02 2.46
C GLU A 36 -2.18 8.58 1.97
N TYR A 37 -1.18 8.54 2.87
CA TYR A 37 0.15 8.07 2.53
C TYR A 37 0.13 6.63 2.02
N PHE A 38 -0.64 5.75 2.67
CA PHE A 38 -0.79 4.36 2.26
C PHE A 38 -1.43 4.22 0.87
N TRP A 39 -2.49 4.99 0.60
CA TRP A 39 -3.15 5.02 -0.70
C TRP A 39 -2.27 5.57 -1.80
N ILE A 40 -1.53 6.64 -1.54
CA ILE A 40 -0.56 7.22 -2.49
C ILE A 40 0.52 6.19 -2.81
N ALA A 41 1.11 5.54 -1.79
CA ALA A 41 2.13 4.52 -1.98
C ALA A 41 1.61 3.33 -2.81
N CYS A 42 0.43 2.80 -2.48
CA CYS A 42 -0.18 1.70 -3.24
C CYS A 42 -0.50 2.11 -4.68
N SER A 43 -1.00 3.34 -4.90
CA SER A 43 -1.32 3.86 -6.23
C SER A 43 -0.06 4.01 -7.09
N LEU A 44 1.02 4.55 -6.52
CA LEU A 44 2.32 4.64 -7.20
C LEU A 44 2.86 3.26 -7.58
N LEU A 45 2.83 2.30 -6.65
CA LEU A 45 3.27 0.93 -6.91
C LEU A 45 2.41 0.23 -7.96
N MET A 46 1.10 0.50 -7.98
CA MET A 46 0.19 0.00 -8.99
C MET A 46 0.56 0.53 -10.37
N VAL A 47 0.75 1.85 -10.52
CA VAL A 47 1.14 2.49 -11.79
C VAL A 47 2.49 1.96 -12.28
N ILE A 48 3.50 1.88 -11.41
CA ILE A 48 4.81 1.33 -11.75
C ILE A 48 4.68 -0.12 -12.20
N SER A 49 3.88 -0.93 -11.50
CA SER A 49 3.65 -2.34 -11.85
C SER A 49 3.00 -2.49 -13.22
N ILE A 50 2.00 -1.65 -13.54
CA ILE A 50 1.34 -1.64 -14.86
C ILE A 50 2.34 -1.29 -15.96
N ILE A 51 3.11 -0.21 -15.79
CA ILE A 51 4.11 0.24 -16.77
C ILE A 51 5.13 -0.88 -17.04
N VAL A 52 5.69 -1.47 -15.98
CA VAL A 52 6.70 -2.53 -16.12
C VAL A 52 6.09 -3.80 -16.71
N TYR A 53 4.82 -4.13 -16.41
CA TYR A 53 4.12 -5.23 -17.07
C TYR A 53 4.02 -5.00 -18.58
N PHE A 54 3.64 -3.80 -19.04
CA PHE A 54 3.52 -3.54 -20.47
C PHE A 54 4.86 -3.61 -21.20
N VAL A 55 5.96 -3.20 -20.55
CA VAL A 55 7.32 -3.24 -21.12
C VAL A 55 7.89 -4.66 -21.13
N THR A 56 7.73 -5.41 -20.04
CA THR A 56 8.43 -6.70 -19.85
C THR A 56 7.55 -7.92 -20.07
N LYS A 57 6.23 -7.75 -20.12
CA LYS A 57 5.19 -8.80 -20.17
C LYS A 57 5.31 -9.86 -19.06
N LYS A 58 6.00 -9.54 -17.97
CA LYS A 58 6.17 -10.44 -16.82
C LYS A 58 4.92 -10.42 -15.93
N GLU A 59 4.22 -11.55 -15.87
CA GLU A 59 2.97 -11.71 -15.08
C GLU A 59 3.10 -11.34 -13.60
N ALA A 60 4.29 -11.46 -13.02
CA ALA A 60 4.54 -11.05 -11.63
C ALA A 60 4.11 -9.60 -11.33
N PHE A 61 4.22 -8.70 -12.30
CA PHE A 61 3.79 -7.31 -12.15
C PHE A 61 2.28 -7.13 -12.29
N LEU A 62 1.59 -8.02 -12.99
CA LEU A 62 0.12 -8.04 -13.04
C LEU A 62 -0.45 -8.47 -11.68
N VAL A 63 0.16 -9.49 -11.05
CA VAL A 63 -0.15 -9.87 -9.66
C VAL A 63 0.11 -8.72 -8.69
N SER A 64 1.22 -8.00 -8.85
CA SER A 64 1.51 -6.79 -8.07
C SER A 64 0.43 -5.72 -8.20
N THR A 65 -0.08 -5.52 -9.42
CA THR A 65 -1.14 -4.56 -9.70
C THR A 65 -2.42 -4.93 -8.95
N LEU A 66 -2.82 -6.21 -8.99
CA LEU A 66 -3.99 -6.71 -8.26
C LEU A 66 -3.82 -6.60 -6.74
N LEU A 67 -2.63 -6.89 -6.22
CA LEU A 67 -2.33 -6.73 -4.79
C LEU A 67 -2.46 -5.27 -4.36
N ASN A 68 -1.89 -4.33 -5.11
CA ASN A 68 -2.01 -2.91 -4.77
C ASN A 68 -3.45 -2.39 -4.90
N LEU A 69 -4.23 -2.90 -5.85
CA LEU A 69 -5.66 -2.60 -5.96
C LEU A 69 -6.43 -3.11 -4.73
N PHE A 70 -6.17 -4.35 -4.31
CA PHE A 70 -6.74 -4.94 -3.10
C PHE A 70 -6.37 -4.11 -1.86
N ASN A 71 -5.12 -3.66 -1.77
CA ASN A 71 -4.67 -2.83 -0.66
C ASN A 71 -5.44 -1.51 -0.59
N ILE A 72 -5.63 -0.83 -1.73
CA ILE A 72 -6.36 0.44 -1.78
C ILE A 72 -7.81 0.23 -1.32
N VAL A 73 -8.50 -0.75 -1.90
CA VAL A 73 -9.95 -0.95 -1.71
C VAL A 73 -10.28 -1.62 -0.38
N VAL A 74 -9.53 -2.65 0.01
CA VAL A 74 -9.85 -3.45 1.19
C VAL A 74 -9.10 -2.94 2.40
N ILE A 75 -7.76 -2.87 2.33
CA ILE A 75 -6.96 -2.46 3.48
C ILE A 75 -7.19 -0.98 3.80
N GLY A 76 -7.23 -0.11 2.78
CA GLY A 76 -7.51 1.31 2.97
C GLY A 76 -8.88 1.57 3.60
N THR A 77 -9.94 0.88 3.15
CA THR A 77 -11.27 1.01 3.76
C THR A 77 -11.30 0.43 5.18
N LEU A 78 -10.62 -0.68 5.45
CA LEU A 78 -10.49 -1.18 6.82
C LEU A 78 -9.78 -0.18 7.73
N LEU A 79 -8.70 0.43 7.25
CA LEU A 79 -7.99 1.47 8.01
C LEU A 79 -8.88 2.66 8.33
N LEU A 80 -9.75 3.08 7.41
CA LEU A 80 -10.74 4.13 7.69
C LEU A 80 -11.69 3.73 8.83
N VAL A 81 -12.09 2.46 8.90
CA VAL A 81 -12.99 1.96 9.97
C VAL A 81 -12.27 1.77 11.30
N PHE A 82 -10.98 1.44 11.29
CA PHE A 82 -10.23 1.17 12.52
C PHE A 82 -9.57 2.41 13.13
N LEU A 83 -9.30 3.45 12.34
CA LEU A 83 -8.63 4.67 12.79
C LEU A 83 -9.61 5.77 13.21
N PHE A 84 -10.92 5.61 12.93
CA PHE A 84 -11.98 6.58 13.20
C PHE A 84 -13.20 5.88 13.81
#